data_AF-A0A1B9AFP5-F1
#
_entry.id   AF-A0A1B9AFP5-F1
#
_cell.length_a   1.000
_cell.length_b   1.000
_cell.length_c   1.000
_cell.angle_alpha   90.00
_cell.angle_beta   90.00
_cell.angle_gamma   90.00
#
_symmetry.space_group_name_H-M   'P 1'
#
loop_
_entity.id
_entity.type
_entity.pdbx_description
1 polymer ?
#
loop_
_entity_poly.entity_id
_entity_poly.type
_entity_poly.pdbx_seq_one_letter_code
_entity_poly.pdbx_strand_id
1 'polypeptide(L)'
;MTKYSESFKYKVVQKYLHGQVFQSMSHMGNCLDNSPTENFFGVLKQEMYYGEPLCTYEELKNKINKYINYYNTKRIKQELVGMIPVEYRLHTSQPVASL
;
A
#
# COMPACT_ATOMS: atom_id res chain seq x y z
N MET A 1 -14.26 10.73 -21.44
CA MET A 1 -12.95 11.20 -20.91
C MET A 1 -11.86 10.37 -21.58
N THR A 2 -10.94 11.03 -22.27
CA THR A 2 -10.23 10.55 -23.47
C THR A 2 -9.07 9.59 -23.19
N LYS A 3 -8.93 8.53 -24.03
CA LYS A 3 -7.78 7.59 -24.11
C LYS A 3 -6.40 8.27 -24.19
N TYR A 4 -6.37 9.57 -24.47
CA TYR A 4 -5.18 10.41 -24.57
C TYR A 4 -4.47 10.66 -23.23
N SER A 5 -5.19 10.64 -22.10
CA SER A 5 -4.60 10.95 -20.77
C SER A 5 -3.87 9.75 -20.13
N GLU A 6 -4.28 8.53 -20.46
CA GLU A 6 -3.69 7.31 -19.92
C GLU A 6 -2.32 7.04 -20.53
N SER A 7 -2.20 7.10 -21.87
CA SER A 7 -0.94 6.82 -22.58
C SER A 7 0.22 7.74 -22.15
N PHE A 8 -0.09 8.98 -21.76
CA PHE A 8 0.90 9.91 -21.21
C PHE A 8 1.35 9.50 -19.81
N LYS A 9 0.41 9.14 -18.91
CA LYS A 9 0.76 8.63 -17.57
C LYS A 9 1.62 7.37 -17.64
N TYR A 10 1.32 6.43 -18.54
CA TYR A 10 2.11 5.21 -18.76
C TYR A 10 3.55 5.51 -19.18
N LYS A 11 3.75 6.42 -20.13
CA LYS A 11 5.08 6.81 -20.63
C LYS A 11 5.92 7.49 -19.55
N VAL A 12 5.30 8.30 -18.68
CA VAL A 12 5.99 9.00 -17.60
C VAL A 12 6.55 8.00 -16.58
N VAL A 13 5.74 7.04 -16.10
CA VAL A 13 6.19 6.07 -15.10
C VAL A 13 7.29 5.15 -15.66
N GLN A 14 7.17 4.68 -16.92
CA GLN A 14 8.22 3.85 -17.54
C GLN A 14 9.55 4.60 -17.67
N LYS A 15 9.50 5.90 -17.99
CA LYS A 15 10.69 6.76 -18.08
C LYS A 15 11.40 6.88 -16.73
N TYR A 16 10.67 7.09 -15.64
CA TYR A 16 11.27 7.25 -14.31
C TYR A 16 11.78 5.93 -13.72
N LEU A 17 11.18 4.79 -14.08
CA LEU A 17 11.61 3.47 -13.61
C LEU A 17 12.63 2.80 -14.55
N HIS A 18 13.08 3.49 -15.60
CA HIS A 18 14.10 3.02 -16.56
C HIS A 18 13.82 1.61 -17.13
N GLY A 19 12.55 1.21 -17.25
CA GLY A 19 12.17 -0.14 -17.72
C GLY A 19 12.51 -1.29 -16.75
N GLN A 20 12.95 -1.02 -15.52
CA GLN A 20 13.26 -2.06 -14.52
C GLN A 20 12.02 -2.66 -13.86
N VAL A 21 10.86 -2.06 -14.08
CA VAL A 21 9.57 -2.50 -13.52
C VAL A 21 8.58 -2.66 -14.66
N PHE A 22 7.99 -3.85 -14.75
CA PHE A 22 6.87 -4.10 -15.65
C PHE A 22 5.59 -3.52 -15.05
N GLN A 23 4.96 -2.58 -15.76
CA GLN A 23 3.67 -2.03 -15.34
C GLN A 23 2.55 -2.97 -15.78
N SER A 24 1.80 -3.49 -14.81
CA SER A 24 0.56 -4.22 -15.04
C SER A 24 -0.60 -3.40 -14.47
N MET A 25 -1.62 -3.17 -15.28
CA MET A 25 -2.84 -2.48 -14.87
C MET A 25 -4.03 -3.37 -15.23
N SER A 26 -4.94 -3.52 -14.27
CA SER A 26 -6.19 -4.23 -14.44
C SER A 26 -7.11 -3.51 -15.42
N HIS A 27 -8.02 -4.25 -16.06
CA HIS A 27 -9.07 -3.64 -16.85
C HIS A 27 -9.89 -2.66 -16.00
N MET A 28 -10.30 -1.56 -16.62
CA MET A 28 -11.20 -0.58 -15.99
C MET A 28 -12.44 -1.28 -15.43
N GLY A 29 -12.76 -1.02 -14.17
CA GLY A 29 -13.87 -1.66 -13.45
C GLY A 29 -13.48 -2.90 -12.64
N ASN A 30 -12.23 -3.38 -12.73
CA ASN A 30 -11.72 -4.42 -11.84
C ASN A 30 -11.10 -3.78 -10.57
N CYS A 31 -11.89 -3.69 -9.49
CA CYS A 31 -11.43 -3.13 -8.22
C CYS A 31 -10.70 -4.12 -7.31
N LEU A 32 -10.70 -5.42 -7.63
CA LEU A 32 -10.11 -6.45 -6.76
C LEU A 32 -8.62 -6.24 -6.56
N ASP A 33 -7.91 -5.81 -7.59
CA ASP A 33 -6.47 -5.57 -7.53
C ASP A 33 -6.11 -4.34 -6.69
N ASN A 34 -7.05 -3.39 -6.54
CA ASN A 34 -6.88 -2.20 -5.69
C ASN A 34 -7.44 -2.39 -4.27
N SER A 35 -8.32 -3.38 -4.06
CA SER A 35 -9.02 -3.62 -2.79
C SER A 35 -8.09 -3.70 -1.57
N PRO A 36 -6.93 -4.39 -1.60
CA PRO A 36 -6.01 -4.40 -0.46
C PRO A 36 -5.47 -3.02 -0.10
N THR A 37 -5.18 -2.21 -1.12
CA THR A 37 -4.68 -0.84 -0.97
C THR A 37 -5.78 0.08 -0.43
N GLU A 38 -7.00 -0.03 -0.94
CA GLU A 38 -8.16 0.71 -0.44
C GLU A 38 -8.47 0.38 1.02
N ASN A 39 -8.42 -0.91 1.38
CA ASN A 39 -8.60 -1.35 2.76
C ASN A 39 -7.57 -0.70 3.69
N PHE A 40 -6.29 -0.73 3.32
CA PHE A 40 -5.23 -0.09 4.09
C PHE A 40 -5.50 1.40 4.29
N PHE A 41 -5.85 2.13 3.23
CA PHE A 41 -6.12 3.58 3.34
C PHE A 41 -7.38 3.90 4.14
N GLY A 42 -8.40 3.05 4.07
CA GLY A 42 -9.60 3.18 4.91
C GLY A 42 -9.26 3.09 6.38
N VAL A 43 -8.52 2.04 6.77
CA VAL A 43 -8.10 1.82 8.15
C VAL A 43 -7.16 2.93 8.64
N LEU A 44 -6.18 3.34 7.82
CA LEU A 44 -5.28 4.45 8.16
C LEU A 44 -6.06 5.74 8.45
N LYS A 45 -7.03 6.09 7.60
CA LYS A 45 -7.83 7.30 7.83
C LYS A 45 -8.69 7.17 9.09
N GLN A 46 -9.29 6.01 9.31
CA GLN A 46 -10.12 5.74 10.48
C GLN A 46 -9.36 5.82 11.80
N GLU A 47 -8.17 5.23 11.86
CA GLU A 47 -7.42 5.12 13.12
C GLU A 47 -6.52 6.33 13.40
N MET A 48 -6.04 7.03 12.36
CA MET A 48 -5.05 8.11 12.51
C MET A 48 -5.56 9.49 12.14
N TYR A 49 -6.53 9.61 11.22
CA TYR A 49 -6.87 10.90 10.61
C TYR A 49 -8.24 11.44 11.06
N TYR A 50 -9.29 10.61 11.07
CA TYR A 50 -10.64 11.06 11.39
C TYR A 50 -10.76 11.40 12.88
N GLY A 51 -11.33 12.58 13.17
CA GLY A 51 -11.50 13.09 14.54
C GLY A 51 -10.31 13.90 15.08
N GLU A 52 -9.21 13.98 14.32
CA GLU A 52 -8.03 14.76 14.71
C GLU A 52 -8.15 16.24 14.29
N PRO A 53 -7.52 17.16 15.05
CA PRO A 53 -7.42 18.55 14.63
C PRO A 53 -6.60 18.69 13.33
N LEU A 54 -6.89 19.76 12.59
CA LEU A 54 -6.09 20.13 11.42
C LEU A 54 -4.63 20.32 11.84
N CYS A 55 -3.72 19.85 10.99
CA CYS A 55 -2.28 19.93 11.22
C CYS A 55 -1.58 20.40 9.95
N THR A 56 -0.34 20.85 10.12
CA THR A 56 0.52 21.24 9.01
C THR A 56 0.88 20.03 8.16
N TYR A 57 1.35 20.28 6.93
CA TYR A 57 1.83 19.22 6.05
C TYR A 57 2.92 18.35 6.70
N GLU A 58 3.89 18.97 7.39
CA GLU A 58 4.99 18.24 8.03
C GLU A 58 4.51 17.39 9.21
N GLU A 59 3.55 17.87 9.99
CA GLU A 59 2.91 17.08 11.05
C GLU A 59 2.15 15.90 10.48
N LEU A 60 1.35 16.10 9.43
CA LEU A 60 0.62 15.04 8.77
C LEU A 60 1.57 13.97 8.22
N LYS A 61 2.65 14.38 7.54
CA LYS A 61 3.70 13.50 7.03
C LYS A 61 4.33 12.66 8.15
N ASN A 62 4.63 13.30 9.29
CA ASN A 62 5.17 12.60 10.45
C ASN A 62 4.18 11.62 11.08
N LYS A 63 2.89 12.00 11.19
CA LYS A 63 1.83 11.09 11.66
C LYS A 63 1.68 9.87 10.75
N ILE A 64 1.67 10.07 9.42
CA ILE A 64 1.62 8.98 8.43
C ILE A 64 2.84 8.05 8.58
N ASN A 65 4.06 8.59 8.66
CA ASN A 65 5.27 7.78 8.83
C ASN A 65 5.22 6.93 10.12
N LYS A 66 4.79 7.53 11.24
CA LYS A 66 4.62 6.82 12.51
C LYS A 66 3.58 5.70 12.40
N TYR A 67 2.45 5.98 11.76
CA TYR A 67 1.39 5.01 11.56
C TYR A 67 1.83 3.84 10.67
N ILE A 68 2.53 4.10 9.56
CA ILE A 68 3.09 3.05 8.69
C ILE A 68 4.05 2.16 9.46
N ASN A 69 4.93 2.74 10.28
CA ASN A 69 5.85 1.97 11.11
C ASN A 69 5.08 1.08 12.10
N TYR A 70 4.10 1.66 12.82
CA TYR A 70 3.22 0.91 13.72
C TYR A 70 2.49 -0.24 13.00
N TYR A 71 1.88 0.05 11.86
CA TYR A 71 1.11 -0.92 11.09
C TYR A 71 1.98 -2.11 10.68
N ASN A 72 3.20 -1.87 10.21
CA ASN A 72 4.07 -2.95 9.73
C ASN A 72 4.77 -3.73 10.85
N THR A 73 5.10 -3.07 11.97
CA THR A 73 6.00 -3.63 13.00
C THR A 73 5.32 -3.97 14.32
N LYS A 74 4.07 -3.56 14.53
CA LYS A 74 3.38 -3.72 15.82
C LYS A 74 1.92 -4.19 15.70
N ARG A 75 1.26 -3.96 14.56
CA ARG A 75 -0.15 -4.32 14.40
C ARG A 75 -0.32 -5.81 14.20
N ILE A 76 -0.90 -6.48 15.19
CA ILE A 76 -1.33 -7.88 15.08
C ILE A 76 -2.56 -7.98 14.18
N LYS A 77 -2.56 -8.91 13.22
CA LYS A 77 -3.72 -9.19 12.37
C LYS A 77 -4.13 -10.66 12.47
N GLN A 78 -5.40 -10.90 12.78
CA GLN A 78 -5.94 -12.26 12.87
C GLN A 78 -5.89 -12.98 11.52
N GLU A 79 -6.11 -12.23 10.42
CA GLU A 79 -6.01 -12.76 9.06
C GLU A 79 -4.58 -13.17 8.68
N LEU A 80 -3.58 -12.70 9.44
CA LEU A 80 -2.16 -13.07 9.31
C LEU A 80 -1.74 -14.07 10.39
N VAL A 81 -2.66 -14.92 10.85
CA VAL A 81 -2.39 -15.93 11.90
C VAL A 81 -1.89 -15.29 13.20
N GLY A 82 -2.32 -14.06 13.49
CA GLY A 82 -1.88 -13.32 14.67
C GLY A 82 -0.48 -12.71 14.57
N MET A 83 0.15 -12.74 13.39
CA MET A 83 1.45 -12.10 13.16
C MET A 83 1.32 -10.61 12.83
N ILE A 84 2.41 -9.86 13.01
CA ILE A 84 2.56 -8.53 12.42
C ILE A 84 2.92 -8.63 10.92
N PRO A 85 2.63 -7.63 10.08
CA PRO A 85 2.84 -7.72 8.63
C PRO A 85 4.28 -8.05 8.21
N VAL A 86 5.29 -7.52 8.92
CA VAL A 86 6.69 -7.81 8.62
C VAL A 86 7.06 -9.27 8.93
N GLU A 87 6.56 -9.82 10.04
CA GLU A 87 6.77 -11.21 10.42
C GLU A 87 6.09 -12.15 9.42
N TYR A 88 4.83 -11.86 9.08
CA TYR A 88 4.10 -12.66 8.09
C TYR A 88 4.84 -12.70 6.75
N ARG A 89 5.34 -11.55 6.28
CA ARG A 89 6.14 -11.49 5.05
C ARG A 89 7.38 -12.38 5.15
N LEU A 90 8.11 -12.33 6.25
CA LEU A 90 9.31 -13.15 6.44
C LEU A 90 8.96 -14.65 6.50
N HIS A 91 7.88 -15.00 7.18
CA HIS A 91 7.38 -16.37 7.29
C HIS A 91 6.99 -16.96 5.93
N THR A 92 6.27 -16.21 5.09
CA THR A 92 5.82 -16.69 3.77
C THR A 92 6.87 -16.55 2.67
N SER A 93 7.93 -15.76 2.88
CA SER A 93 8.99 -15.56 1.88
C SER A 93 10.15 -16.54 2.03
N GLN A 94 10.17 -17.37 3.08
CA GLN A 94 11.13 -18.46 3.18
C GLN A 94 10.69 -19.59 2.23
N PRO A 95 11.61 -20.14 1.39
CA PRO A 95 11.29 -21.34 0.64
C PRO A 95 10.94 -22.44 1.63
N VAL A 96 9.81 -23.11 1.42
CA VAL A 96 9.46 -24.33 2.15
C VAL A 96 10.65 -25.26 1.96
N ALA A 97 11.43 -25.50 3.02
CA ALA A 97 12.46 -26.51 2.98
C ALA A 97 11.74 -27.83 2.72
N SER A 98 11.93 -28.36 1.51
CA SER A 98 11.36 -29.64 1.07
C SER A 98 11.74 -30.71 2.10
N LEU A 99 10.73 -31.26 2.78
CA LEU A 99 10.85 -32.52 3.53
C LEU A 99 10.81 -33.70 2.56
#